data_AF-A0A2D7JZA0-F1
#
_entry.id   AF-A0A2D7JZA0-F1
#
_cell.length_a   1.000
_cell.length_b   1.000
_cell.length_c   1.000
_cell.angle_alpha   90.00
_cell.angle_beta   90.00
_cell.angle_gamma   90.00
#
_symmetry.space_group_name_H-M   'P 1'
#
loop_
_entity.id
_entity.type
_entity.pdbx_description
1 polymer ?
#
loop_
_entity_poly.entity_id
_entity_poly.type
_entity_poly.pdbx_seq_one_letter_code
_entity_poly.pdbx_strand_id
1 'polypeptide(L)'
;MAVNIIKIKRTTGSTAPSSLNAGELAFSGGSGTQSNMGQRLFIGDPANSNAVTVIGGNYFSNLMDHAHGTTTASSVIIVDANKSTSELRTSALYLGTSGSDTLVTATAAEINSALDGITSTAAELNLLDGSTTGTVVASKAVVVDGNKDVTGFQNITITGELDAATLDISGNIDIDGVANLDNTDIDGSLTVDGAIDFNATTLDIDATDDIDIDTTDTTGGIAIGTANSGVPVSIGHTTSEVTVNDNLTVTGDLTVSGTTTTVNSTTVAIADPIFEIGADGSDDNLDRGIKMKYNAGGAAKSAFMGFDESDNKFAFIPDATDTSNVFSGSIGILKANIETGNTGLTVGSSVPFSDNSGTLTLTNVDAIDATTEATLEAAIDSLSNLTQTGTIGSGVWQGTPIGTQYGGTGLTSHGSTGQILVSTGSGFQIQNIDGGTYS
;
A
#
# COMPACT_ATOMS: atom_id res chain seq x y z
N MET A 1 -88.25 27.99 -98.45
CA MET A 1 -87.79 28.76 -97.28
C MET A 1 -87.52 30.17 -97.72
N ALA A 2 -88.13 31.18 -97.08
CA ALA A 2 -87.78 32.58 -97.32
C ALA A 2 -86.30 32.78 -96.96
N VAL A 3 -85.50 33.26 -97.91
CA VAL A 3 -84.09 33.58 -97.67
C VAL A 3 -84.06 34.96 -97.01
N ASN A 4 -84.04 34.98 -95.68
CA ASN A 4 -83.78 36.22 -94.95
C ASN A 4 -82.29 36.51 -95.00
N ILE A 5 -81.90 37.49 -95.82
CA ILE A 5 -80.51 37.97 -95.90
C ILE A 5 -80.29 38.94 -94.73
N ILE A 6 -79.54 38.50 -93.71
CA ILE A 6 -79.06 39.39 -92.65
C ILE A 6 -77.87 40.17 -93.20
N LYS A 7 -78.04 41.49 -93.39
CA LYS A 7 -76.93 42.40 -93.72
C LYS A 7 -76.32 42.89 -92.41
N ILE A 8 -75.00 42.83 -92.30
CA ILE A 8 -74.26 43.33 -91.14
C ILE A 8 -73.54 44.63 -91.53
N LYS A 9 -73.38 45.55 -90.57
CA LYS A 9 -72.51 46.71 -90.77
C LYS A 9 -71.06 46.23 -90.84
N ARG A 10 -70.26 46.80 -91.73
CA ARG A 10 -68.85 46.41 -91.85
C ARG A 10 -67.95 47.62 -91.99
N THR A 11 -66.78 47.55 -91.40
CA THR A 11 -65.70 48.52 -91.62
C THR A 11 -64.41 47.77 -91.95
N THR A 12 -63.52 48.39 -92.71
CA THR A 12 -62.14 47.91 -92.89
C THR A 12 -61.20 48.42 -91.81
N GLY A 13 -61.67 49.30 -90.91
CA GLY A 13 -60.91 49.81 -89.76
C GLY A 13 -60.80 48.80 -88.61
N SER A 14 -59.97 49.14 -87.61
CA SER A 14 -59.63 48.31 -86.44
C SER A 14 -60.34 48.75 -85.14
N THR A 15 -61.35 49.63 -85.24
CA THR A 15 -62.14 50.11 -84.11
C THR A 15 -63.53 49.50 -84.13
N ALA A 16 -64.18 49.46 -82.96
CA ALA A 16 -65.58 49.13 -82.88
C ALA A 16 -66.42 50.18 -83.64
N PRO A 17 -67.60 49.81 -84.18
CA PRO A 17 -68.59 50.78 -84.62
C PRO A 17 -68.92 51.77 -83.49
N SER A 18 -69.14 53.04 -83.83
CA SER A 18 -69.46 54.09 -82.85
C SER A 18 -70.83 53.88 -82.18
N SER A 19 -71.76 53.23 -82.86
CA SER A 19 -73.04 52.76 -82.31
C SER A 19 -73.63 51.66 -83.19
N LEU A 20 -74.46 50.80 -82.58
CA LEU A 20 -75.29 49.83 -83.26
C LEU A 20 -76.71 49.87 -82.68
N ASN A 21 -77.70 49.61 -83.53
CA ASN A 21 -79.06 49.41 -83.06
C ASN A 21 -79.16 48.05 -82.34
N ALA A 22 -80.11 47.92 -81.42
CA ALA A 22 -80.36 46.66 -80.71
C ALA A 22 -80.50 45.48 -81.69
N GLY A 23 -79.69 44.43 -81.51
CA GLY A 23 -79.70 43.23 -82.37
C GLY A 23 -79.02 43.39 -83.74
N GLU A 24 -78.55 44.59 -84.09
CA GLU A 24 -77.81 44.82 -85.33
C GLU A 24 -76.40 44.25 -85.22
N LEU A 25 -76.02 43.40 -86.19
CA LEU A 25 -74.69 42.82 -86.25
C LEU A 25 -73.71 43.72 -87.01
N ALA A 26 -72.45 43.74 -86.57
CA ALA A 26 -71.38 44.42 -87.27
C ALA A 26 -70.05 43.67 -87.23
N PHE A 27 -69.17 43.94 -88.20
CA PHE A 27 -67.83 43.36 -88.28
C PHE A 27 -66.76 44.41 -88.58
N SER A 28 -65.64 44.36 -87.86
CA SER A 28 -64.44 45.15 -88.15
C SER A 28 -63.39 44.28 -88.85
N GLY A 29 -62.95 44.69 -90.04
CA GLY A 29 -62.04 43.92 -90.88
C GLY A 29 -60.55 44.27 -90.71
N GLY A 30 -60.23 45.38 -90.05
CA GLY A 30 -58.83 45.78 -89.81
C GLY A 30 -58.13 44.87 -88.80
N SER A 31 -56.80 44.75 -88.87
CA SER A 31 -56.00 43.86 -88.02
C SER A 31 -56.31 44.02 -86.52
N GLY A 32 -56.67 42.92 -85.88
CA GLY A 32 -57.04 42.87 -84.46
C GLY A 32 -55.84 42.76 -83.54
N THR A 33 -55.84 43.53 -82.45
CA THR A 33 -54.96 43.35 -81.29
C THR A 33 -55.82 43.25 -80.03
N GLN A 34 -55.20 43.01 -78.88
CA GLN A 34 -55.96 43.02 -77.62
C GLN A 34 -56.53 44.41 -77.30
N SER A 35 -55.81 45.49 -77.66
CA SER A 35 -56.19 46.88 -77.37
C SER A 35 -57.17 47.45 -78.39
N ASN A 36 -57.06 47.05 -79.66
CA ASN A 36 -57.98 47.49 -80.70
C ASN A 36 -59.10 46.45 -80.91
N MET A 37 -60.21 46.88 -81.50
CA MET A 37 -61.38 46.02 -81.69
C MET A 37 -61.45 45.51 -83.15
N GLY A 38 -60.32 45.37 -83.83
CA GLY A 38 -60.23 44.83 -85.19
C GLY A 38 -60.50 43.33 -85.25
N GLN A 39 -60.93 42.81 -86.40
CA GLN A 39 -61.26 41.40 -86.63
C GLN A 39 -62.31 40.83 -85.67
N ARG A 40 -63.22 41.67 -85.17
CA ARG A 40 -64.28 41.29 -84.21
C ARG A 40 -65.66 41.34 -84.86
N LEU A 41 -66.52 40.43 -84.43
CA LEU A 41 -67.96 40.45 -84.68
C LEU A 41 -68.65 41.08 -83.46
N PHE A 42 -69.58 41.99 -83.73
CA PHE A 42 -70.31 42.74 -82.73
C PHE A 42 -71.81 42.59 -82.92
N ILE A 43 -72.56 42.83 -81.84
CA ILE A 43 -74.00 43.02 -81.84
C ILE A 43 -74.33 44.29 -81.03
N GLY A 44 -75.34 45.05 -81.46
CA GLY A 44 -75.87 46.13 -80.65
C GLY A 44 -76.61 45.58 -79.43
N ASP A 45 -76.26 46.10 -78.24
CA ASP A 45 -76.79 45.62 -76.97
C ASP A 45 -78.31 45.86 -76.90
N PRO A 46 -79.14 44.80 -76.76
CA PRO A 46 -80.57 44.95 -76.63
C PRO A 46 -81.01 45.66 -75.34
N ALA A 47 -80.17 45.72 -74.30
CA ALA A 47 -80.48 46.35 -73.02
C ALA A 47 -80.08 47.85 -72.95
N ASN A 48 -79.14 48.30 -73.77
CA ASN A 48 -78.69 49.70 -73.78
C ASN A 48 -78.53 50.21 -75.22
N SER A 49 -79.45 51.07 -75.64
CA SER A 49 -79.44 51.66 -76.98
C SER A 49 -78.14 52.44 -77.20
N ASN A 50 -77.39 52.02 -78.22
CA ASN A 50 -76.07 52.52 -78.66
C ASN A 50 -74.84 51.82 -78.06
N ALA A 51 -74.97 50.87 -77.13
CA ALA A 51 -73.83 50.06 -76.68
C ALA A 51 -73.51 48.94 -77.68
N VAL A 52 -72.22 48.65 -77.85
CA VAL A 52 -71.71 47.66 -78.82
C VAL A 52 -71.03 46.53 -78.04
N THR A 53 -71.53 45.29 -78.20
CA THR A 53 -71.00 44.10 -77.52
C THR A 53 -70.27 43.21 -78.50
N VAL A 54 -69.06 42.78 -78.15
CA VAL A 54 -68.28 41.81 -78.94
C VAL A 54 -68.82 40.40 -78.69
N ILE A 55 -69.07 39.64 -79.76
CA ILE A 55 -69.62 38.28 -79.70
C ILE A 55 -68.77 37.22 -80.42
N GLY A 56 -67.65 37.59 -81.03
CA GLY A 56 -66.76 36.67 -81.72
C GLY A 56 -65.87 37.37 -82.73
N GLY A 57 -65.47 36.65 -83.78
CA GLY A 57 -64.67 37.15 -84.91
C GLY A 57 -63.30 36.50 -85.03
N ASN A 58 -62.67 36.71 -86.20
CA ASN A 58 -61.38 36.11 -86.55
C ASN A 58 -60.28 36.37 -85.52
N TYR A 59 -60.33 37.49 -84.78
CA TYR A 59 -59.38 37.72 -83.69
C TYR A 59 -59.36 36.54 -82.70
N PHE A 60 -60.52 36.11 -82.20
CA PHE A 60 -60.59 34.99 -81.24
C PHE A 60 -60.36 33.63 -81.89
N SER A 61 -60.87 33.43 -83.11
CA SER A 61 -60.65 32.16 -83.82
C SER A 61 -59.17 31.96 -84.16
N ASN A 62 -58.43 33.01 -84.51
CA ASN A 62 -56.99 32.96 -84.72
C ASN A 62 -56.24 32.72 -83.41
N LEU A 63 -56.71 33.29 -82.29
CA LEU A 63 -56.17 32.97 -80.97
C LEU A 63 -56.40 31.51 -80.57
N MET A 64 -57.34 30.79 -81.20
CA MET A 64 -57.64 29.37 -80.98
C MET A 64 -57.02 28.43 -82.04
N ASP A 65 -56.50 28.97 -83.14
CA ASP A 65 -55.97 28.20 -84.28
C ASP A 65 -54.47 27.97 -84.10
N HIS A 66 -54.08 26.74 -83.80
CA HIS A 66 -52.68 26.35 -83.52
C HIS A 66 -52.28 25.12 -84.33
N ALA A 67 -51.00 25.06 -84.70
CA ALA A 67 -50.44 23.81 -85.22
C ALA A 67 -50.50 22.76 -84.11
N HIS A 68 -50.98 21.56 -84.46
CA HIS A 68 -51.07 20.44 -83.52
C HIS A 68 -49.70 20.19 -82.86
N GLY A 69 -49.63 20.28 -81.54
CA GLY A 69 -48.43 19.98 -80.74
C GLY A 69 -47.53 21.19 -80.41
N THR A 70 -47.90 22.42 -80.77
CA THR A 70 -47.12 23.64 -80.43
C THR A 70 -48.01 24.71 -79.79
N THR A 71 -47.53 25.37 -78.74
CA THR A 71 -48.12 26.61 -78.25
C THR A 71 -47.56 27.78 -79.06
N THR A 72 -48.40 28.45 -79.86
CA THR A 72 -47.98 29.61 -80.67
C THR A 72 -47.98 30.87 -79.79
N ALA A 73 -47.07 31.82 -80.03
CA ALA A 73 -47.09 33.09 -79.30
C ALA A 73 -48.45 33.82 -79.48
N SER A 74 -48.92 34.51 -78.43
CA SER A 74 -50.22 35.20 -78.42
C SER A 74 -51.39 34.26 -78.75
N SER A 75 -51.42 33.07 -78.16
CA SER A 75 -52.47 32.07 -78.32
C SER A 75 -53.25 31.85 -77.03
N VAL A 76 -54.49 31.40 -77.13
CA VAL A 76 -55.35 31.18 -75.96
C VAL A 76 -55.15 29.77 -75.40
N ILE A 77 -54.86 29.66 -74.10
CA ILE A 77 -55.15 28.45 -73.33
C ILE A 77 -56.51 28.66 -72.69
N ILE A 78 -57.48 27.82 -73.04
CA ILE A 78 -58.80 27.86 -72.43
C ILE A 78 -58.73 27.03 -71.14
N VAL A 79 -58.91 27.70 -70.02
CA VAL A 79 -59.01 27.08 -68.70
C VAL A 79 -60.47 27.02 -68.26
N ASP A 80 -60.80 26.12 -67.35
CA ASP A 80 -62.12 26.08 -66.74
C ASP A 80 -62.34 27.26 -65.76
N ALA A 81 -63.49 27.29 -65.09
CA ALA A 81 -63.81 28.33 -64.12
C ALA A 81 -62.85 28.37 -62.90
N ASN A 82 -62.16 27.25 -62.59
CA ASN A 82 -61.13 27.16 -61.56
C ASN A 82 -59.74 27.57 -62.04
N LYS A 83 -59.63 28.00 -63.31
CA LYS A 83 -58.37 28.31 -63.99
C LYS A 83 -57.45 27.07 -64.15
N SER A 84 -58.04 25.89 -64.28
CA SER A 84 -57.32 24.61 -64.42
C SER A 84 -57.34 24.05 -65.85
N THR A 85 -56.33 23.24 -66.18
CA THR A 85 -56.26 22.36 -67.36
C THR A 85 -55.94 20.94 -66.89
N SER A 86 -56.60 19.91 -67.42
CA SER A 86 -56.33 18.51 -67.01
C SER A 86 -54.92 18.05 -67.37
N GLU A 87 -54.39 18.49 -68.51
CA GLU A 87 -53.02 18.20 -68.94
C GLU A 87 -52.46 19.41 -69.72
N LEU A 88 -51.21 19.77 -69.44
CA LEU A 88 -50.44 20.73 -70.23
C LEU A 88 -49.11 20.07 -70.60
N ARG A 89 -48.96 19.71 -71.87
CA ARG A 89 -47.73 19.08 -72.39
C ARG A 89 -46.89 20.14 -73.08
N THR A 90 -45.84 20.59 -72.43
CA THR A 90 -44.89 21.59 -72.96
C THR A 90 -43.47 21.01 -72.92
N SER A 91 -42.62 21.42 -73.86
CA SER A 91 -41.19 21.08 -73.84
C SER A 91 -40.42 21.86 -72.78
N ALA A 92 -40.97 22.99 -72.32
CA ALA A 92 -40.39 23.84 -71.28
C ALA A 92 -41.51 24.48 -70.45
N LEU A 93 -41.45 24.32 -69.13
CA LEU A 93 -42.32 25.02 -68.20
C LEU A 93 -41.51 26.13 -67.54
N TYR A 94 -41.95 27.37 -67.69
CA TYR A 94 -41.38 28.52 -67.00
C TYR A 94 -42.33 28.93 -65.87
N LEU A 95 -41.78 29.14 -64.67
CA LEU A 95 -42.53 29.57 -63.49
C LEU A 95 -41.99 30.92 -63.03
N GLY A 96 -42.89 31.87 -62.76
CA GLY A 96 -42.54 33.21 -62.29
C GLY A 96 -43.30 34.32 -63.03
N THR A 97 -42.85 35.55 -62.86
CA THR A 97 -43.44 36.72 -63.53
C THR A 97 -42.86 36.86 -64.94
N SER A 98 -43.69 37.19 -65.94
CA SER A 98 -43.24 37.36 -67.32
C SER A 98 -42.05 38.32 -67.43
N GLY A 99 -40.93 37.84 -68.00
CA GLY A 99 -39.68 38.58 -68.14
C GLY A 99 -38.67 38.35 -67.00
N SER A 100 -39.03 37.58 -65.98
CA SER A 100 -38.14 37.11 -64.88
C SER A 100 -38.49 35.67 -64.46
N ASP A 101 -39.18 34.94 -65.32
CA ASP A 101 -39.57 33.56 -65.15
C ASP A 101 -38.37 32.61 -65.28
N THR A 102 -38.39 31.53 -64.52
CA THR A 102 -37.31 30.55 -64.47
C THR A 102 -37.74 29.25 -65.15
N LEU A 103 -36.89 28.73 -66.02
CA LEU A 103 -37.08 27.42 -66.62
C LEU A 103 -36.99 26.34 -65.56
N VAL A 104 -38.01 25.50 -65.46
CA VAL A 104 -37.92 24.26 -64.68
C VAL A 104 -37.01 23.29 -65.43
N THR A 105 -35.79 23.09 -64.93
CA THR A 105 -34.78 22.18 -65.51
C THR A 105 -34.83 20.77 -64.94
N ALA A 106 -35.55 20.57 -63.84
CA ALA A 106 -35.72 19.25 -63.22
C ALA A 106 -36.44 18.28 -64.19
N THR A 107 -35.96 17.05 -64.24
CA THR A 107 -36.62 15.96 -64.95
C THR A 107 -37.96 15.63 -64.29
N ALA A 108 -38.84 14.97 -65.04
CA ALA A 108 -40.09 14.47 -64.47
C ALA A 108 -39.86 13.51 -63.29
N ALA A 109 -38.75 12.76 -63.30
CA ALA A 109 -38.39 11.88 -62.19
C ALA A 109 -37.97 12.67 -60.95
N GLU A 110 -37.18 13.73 -61.08
CA GLU A 110 -36.81 14.57 -59.93
C GLU A 110 -38.04 15.27 -59.33
N ILE A 111 -38.93 15.81 -60.16
CA ILE A 111 -40.16 16.44 -59.66
C ILE A 111 -41.08 15.40 -59.02
N ASN A 112 -41.35 14.28 -59.69
CA ASN A 112 -42.37 13.32 -59.26
C ASN A 112 -41.84 12.23 -58.30
N SER A 113 -40.54 12.08 -58.12
CA SER A 113 -39.98 11.06 -57.22
C SER A 113 -39.14 11.66 -56.11
N ALA A 114 -38.40 12.74 -56.36
CA ALA A 114 -37.66 13.40 -55.29
C ALA A 114 -38.57 14.31 -54.43
N LEU A 115 -39.61 14.93 -55.00
CA LEU A 115 -40.52 15.80 -54.22
C LEU A 115 -41.76 15.08 -53.68
N ASP A 116 -42.22 13.99 -54.32
CA ASP A 116 -43.44 13.25 -53.95
C ASP A 116 -43.35 12.52 -52.59
N GLY A 117 -42.15 12.41 -52.01
CA GLY A 117 -41.91 11.77 -50.71
C GLY A 117 -41.39 12.68 -49.60
N ILE A 118 -41.08 13.96 -49.91
CA ILE A 118 -40.54 14.88 -48.89
C ILE A 118 -41.69 15.36 -48.01
N THR A 119 -41.74 14.84 -46.79
CA THR A 119 -42.66 15.31 -45.74
C THR A 119 -42.05 16.43 -44.89
N SER A 120 -40.75 16.67 -45.00
CA SER A 120 -40.05 17.74 -44.28
C SER A 120 -40.48 19.13 -44.76
N THR A 121 -40.67 20.03 -43.80
CA THR A 121 -40.87 21.45 -44.03
C THR A 121 -39.56 22.14 -44.44
N ALA A 122 -39.66 23.34 -45.03
CA ALA A 122 -38.50 24.16 -45.32
C ALA A 122 -37.66 24.46 -44.06
N ALA A 123 -38.29 24.59 -42.89
CA ALA A 123 -37.60 24.84 -41.63
C ALA A 123 -36.72 23.64 -41.19
N GLU A 124 -37.20 22.41 -41.38
CA GLU A 124 -36.43 21.20 -41.07
C GLU A 124 -35.28 20.99 -42.06
N LEU A 125 -35.52 21.19 -43.36
CA LEU A 125 -34.46 21.15 -44.37
C LEU A 125 -33.38 22.21 -44.10
N ASN A 126 -33.77 23.39 -43.62
CA ASN A 126 -32.83 24.43 -43.24
C ASN A 126 -31.95 24.05 -42.02
N LEU A 127 -32.31 23.04 -41.22
CA LEU A 127 -31.40 22.51 -40.20
C LEU A 127 -30.29 21.64 -40.81
N LEU A 128 -30.53 21.04 -41.98
CA LEU A 128 -29.53 20.28 -42.72
C LEU A 128 -28.71 21.18 -43.67
N ASP A 129 -29.31 22.24 -44.20
CA ASP A 129 -28.64 23.17 -45.11
C ASP A 129 -27.40 23.80 -44.46
N GLY A 130 -26.25 23.68 -45.12
CA GLY A 130 -24.94 24.11 -44.63
C GLY A 130 -24.29 23.21 -43.58
N SER A 131 -24.92 22.09 -43.19
CA SER A 131 -24.24 21.05 -42.39
C SER A 131 -23.13 20.38 -43.21
N THR A 132 -22.06 19.96 -42.53
CA THR A 132 -20.93 19.26 -43.14
C THR A 132 -20.75 17.91 -42.45
N THR A 133 -20.63 16.85 -43.24
CA THR A 133 -20.41 15.49 -42.72
C THR A 133 -19.17 15.42 -41.84
N GLY A 134 -19.26 14.77 -40.68
CA GLY A 134 -18.13 14.56 -39.76
C GLY A 134 -17.84 15.72 -38.81
N THR A 135 -18.61 16.81 -38.87
CA THR A 135 -18.42 18.00 -38.03
C THR A 135 -19.73 18.53 -37.48
N VAL A 136 -19.67 19.19 -36.32
CA VAL A 136 -20.82 19.88 -35.74
C VAL A 136 -20.86 21.33 -36.25
N VAL A 137 -21.99 21.71 -36.86
CA VAL A 137 -22.31 23.12 -37.18
C VAL A 137 -23.34 23.62 -36.16
N ALA A 138 -23.08 24.77 -35.56
CA ALA A 138 -23.97 25.34 -34.54
C ALA A 138 -25.38 25.55 -35.09
N SER A 139 -26.39 25.14 -34.29
CA SER A 139 -27.82 25.27 -34.62
C SER A 139 -28.26 24.53 -35.89
N LYS A 140 -27.52 23.47 -36.29
CA LYS A 140 -27.84 22.58 -37.42
C LYS A 140 -27.93 21.13 -36.97
N ALA A 141 -28.44 20.27 -37.85
CA ALA A 141 -28.42 18.83 -37.68
C ALA A 141 -26.97 18.30 -37.77
N VAL A 142 -26.70 17.22 -37.03
CA VAL A 142 -25.40 16.52 -37.08
C VAL A 142 -25.49 15.44 -38.16
N VAL A 143 -24.50 15.43 -39.07
CA VAL A 143 -24.37 14.42 -40.12
C VAL A 143 -23.04 13.73 -39.94
N VAL A 144 -23.06 12.41 -39.77
CA VAL A 144 -21.84 11.61 -39.63
C VAL A 144 -21.08 11.53 -40.96
N ASP A 145 -19.78 11.29 -40.93
CA ASP A 145 -19.00 11.03 -42.14
C ASP A 145 -19.05 9.56 -42.60
N GLY A 146 -18.21 9.21 -43.58
CA GLY A 146 -18.13 7.85 -44.12
C GLY A 146 -17.68 6.78 -43.10
N ASN A 147 -16.98 7.18 -42.04
CA ASN A 147 -16.56 6.30 -40.94
C ASN A 147 -17.58 6.29 -39.78
N LYS A 148 -18.64 7.08 -39.89
CA LYS A 148 -19.63 7.37 -38.85
C LYS A 148 -19.08 8.24 -37.71
N ASP A 149 -18.03 8.99 -37.99
CA ASP A 149 -17.39 9.87 -37.01
C ASP A 149 -18.08 11.24 -36.99
N VAL A 150 -17.98 11.92 -35.85
CA VAL A 150 -18.35 13.33 -35.67
C VAL A 150 -17.32 14.00 -34.78
N THR A 151 -16.83 15.16 -35.19
CA THR A 151 -15.91 16.01 -34.41
C THR A 151 -16.55 17.37 -34.12
N GLY A 152 -16.07 18.05 -33.08
CA GLY A 152 -16.46 19.44 -32.80
C GLY A 152 -17.65 19.64 -31.87
N PHE A 153 -18.14 18.58 -31.20
CA PHE A 153 -18.98 18.80 -30.03
C PHE A 153 -18.18 19.53 -28.94
N GLN A 154 -18.75 20.60 -28.39
CA GLN A 154 -18.17 21.31 -27.25
C GLN A 154 -18.54 20.63 -25.93
N ASN A 155 -19.81 20.23 -25.80
CA ASN A 155 -20.36 19.56 -24.64
C ASN A 155 -21.33 18.47 -25.13
N ILE A 156 -21.29 17.29 -24.50
CA ILE A 156 -22.25 16.22 -24.71
C ILE A 156 -22.80 15.85 -23.34
N THR A 157 -24.11 16.01 -23.14
CA THR A 157 -24.79 15.60 -21.90
C THR A 157 -25.67 14.40 -22.21
N ILE A 158 -25.41 13.28 -21.53
CA ILE A 158 -26.15 12.02 -21.68
C ILE A 158 -26.89 11.79 -20.36
N THR A 159 -28.21 11.59 -20.41
CA THR A 159 -29.04 11.37 -19.21
C THR A 159 -29.08 9.90 -18.75
N GLY A 160 -28.43 9.01 -19.50
CA GLY A 160 -28.30 7.58 -19.22
C GLY A 160 -26.83 7.15 -19.29
N GLU A 161 -26.61 5.95 -19.80
CA GLU A 161 -25.28 5.38 -19.98
C GLU A 161 -24.71 5.69 -21.37
N LEU A 162 -23.40 5.85 -21.44
CA LEU A 162 -22.66 5.78 -22.70
C LEU A 162 -22.23 4.31 -22.92
N ASP A 163 -22.95 3.60 -23.79
CA ASP A 163 -22.57 2.26 -24.22
C ASP A 163 -21.55 2.35 -25.36
N ALA A 164 -20.27 2.21 -25.03
CA ALA A 164 -19.15 2.24 -25.97
C ALA A 164 -18.30 0.98 -25.81
N ALA A 165 -17.94 0.34 -26.92
CA ALA A 165 -17.04 -0.82 -26.91
C ALA A 165 -15.64 -0.48 -26.38
N THR A 166 -15.20 0.76 -26.62
CA THR A 166 -13.97 1.35 -26.12
C THR A 166 -14.20 2.83 -25.89
N LEU A 167 -13.61 3.38 -24.83
CA LEU A 167 -13.60 4.81 -24.55
C LEU A 167 -12.15 5.30 -24.62
N ASP A 168 -11.88 6.23 -25.52
CA ASP A 168 -10.58 6.90 -25.65
C ASP A 168 -10.74 8.36 -25.22
N ILE A 169 -9.97 8.76 -24.20
CA ILE A 169 -9.95 10.12 -23.65
C ILE A 169 -8.49 10.55 -23.60
N SER A 170 -8.09 11.46 -24.49
CA SER A 170 -6.69 11.92 -24.58
C SER A 170 -6.29 12.92 -23.49
N GLY A 171 -7.23 13.37 -22.66
CA GLY A 171 -7.02 14.31 -21.55
C GLY A 171 -7.35 13.68 -20.20
N ASN A 172 -7.59 14.54 -19.20
CA ASN A 172 -8.00 14.07 -17.88
C ASN A 172 -9.49 13.71 -17.90
N ILE A 173 -9.84 12.64 -17.19
CA ILE A 173 -11.23 12.31 -16.87
C ILE A 173 -11.60 13.04 -15.58
N ASP A 174 -12.64 13.86 -15.62
CA ASP A 174 -13.22 14.50 -14.45
C ASP A 174 -14.51 13.77 -14.06
N ILE A 175 -14.63 13.37 -12.80
CA ILE A 175 -15.76 12.60 -12.27
C ILE A 175 -16.24 13.31 -10.99
N ASP A 176 -17.37 14.02 -11.08
CA ASP A 176 -17.98 14.73 -9.95
C ASP A 176 -18.41 13.80 -8.79
N GLY A 177 -18.46 12.49 -9.02
CA GLY A 177 -18.97 11.49 -8.09
C GLY A 177 -18.05 10.28 -7.93
N VAL A 178 -18.64 9.09 -7.92
CA VAL A 178 -17.92 7.82 -7.76
C VAL A 178 -17.78 7.14 -9.11
N ALA A 179 -16.56 6.77 -9.48
CA ALA A 179 -16.31 5.83 -10.56
C ALA A 179 -16.38 4.40 -10.00
N ASN A 180 -17.25 3.56 -10.57
CA ASN A 180 -17.24 2.12 -10.31
C ASN A 180 -16.56 1.45 -11.50
N LEU A 181 -15.33 1.02 -11.31
CA LEU A 181 -14.54 0.32 -12.32
C LEU A 181 -14.42 -1.14 -11.89
N ASP A 182 -14.45 -2.06 -12.85
CA ASP A 182 -14.12 -3.46 -12.61
C ASP A 182 -12.58 -3.59 -12.51
N ASN A 183 -11.98 -4.43 -13.35
CA ASN A 183 -10.53 -4.51 -13.46
C ASN A 183 -9.98 -3.18 -14.00
N THR A 184 -9.13 -2.55 -13.18
CA THR A 184 -8.42 -1.34 -13.55
C THR A 184 -6.97 -1.71 -13.82
N ASP A 185 -6.49 -1.38 -15.02
CA ASP A 185 -5.07 -1.43 -15.37
C ASP A 185 -4.53 0.00 -15.39
N ILE A 186 -3.35 0.21 -14.81
CA ILE A 186 -2.69 1.52 -14.73
C ILE A 186 -1.26 1.30 -15.23
N ASP A 187 -1.03 1.60 -16.50
CA ASP A 187 0.29 1.50 -17.14
C ASP A 187 1.38 2.39 -16.49
N GLY A 188 0.96 3.36 -15.67
CA GLY A 188 1.82 4.32 -14.98
C GLY A 188 1.68 4.30 -13.46
N SER A 189 1.80 5.47 -12.84
CA SER A 189 1.66 5.62 -11.39
C SER A 189 0.22 5.88 -10.98
N LEU A 190 -0.24 5.22 -9.92
CA LEU A 190 -1.42 5.63 -9.17
C LEU A 190 -1.02 6.73 -8.17
N THR A 191 -1.58 7.93 -8.30
CA THR A 191 -1.45 9.02 -7.31
C THR A 191 -2.82 9.30 -6.69
N VAL A 192 -2.89 9.37 -5.36
CA VAL A 192 -4.12 9.63 -4.62
C VAL A 192 -3.86 10.79 -3.65
N ASP A 193 -4.68 11.84 -3.70
CA ASP A 193 -4.56 13.04 -2.83
C ASP A 193 -5.13 12.82 -1.41
N GLY A 194 -5.32 11.56 -1.02
CA GLY A 194 -5.99 11.18 0.22
C GLY A 194 -5.66 9.75 0.64
N ALA A 195 -6.45 9.24 1.60
CA ALA A 195 -6.29 7.87 2.05
C ALA A 195 -6.70 6.88 0.94
N ILE A 196 -5.91 5.83 0.80
CA ILE A 196 -6.27 4.67 -0.01
C ILE A 196 -6.93 3.64 0.92
N ASP A 197 -8.20 3.33 0.67
CA ASP A 197 -8.93 2.27 1.38
C ASP A 197 -9.03 1.03 0.49
N PHE A 198 -8.44 -0.07 0.94
CA PHE A 198 -8.49 -1.37 0.26
C PHE A 198 -9.46 -2.30 1.00
N ASN A 199 -10.74 -2.26 0.63
CA ASN A 199 -11.75 -3.19 1.15
C ASN A 199 -11.71 -4.53 0.39
N ALA A 200 -10.56 -5.20 0.44
CA ALA A 200 -10.33 -6.51 -0.15
C ALA A 200 -10.15 -7.57 0.95
N THR A 201 -10.48 -8.84 0.66
CA THR A 201 -10.18 -9.95 1.58
C THR A 201 -8.68 -10.18 1.75
N THR A 202 -7.91 -9.84 0.71
CA THR A 202 -6.46 -9.96 0.62
C THR A 202 -5.93 -8.81 -0.23
N LEU A 203 -4.78 -8.26 0.16
CA LEU A 203 -4.00 -7.34 -0.65
C LEU A 203 -2.72 -8.08 -1.07
N ASP A 204 -2.55 -8.26 -2.38
CA ASP A 204 -1.32 -8.79 -2.95
C ASP A 204 -0.52 -7.64 -3.58
N ILE A 205 0.77 -7.57 -3.26
CA ILE A 205 1.69 -6.54 -3.75
C ILE A 205 2.87 -7.27 -4.39
N ASP A 206 2.79 -7.47 -5.71
CA ASP A 206 3.83 -8.14 -6.51
C ASP A 206 4.82 -7.10 -7.07
N ALA A 207 5.61 -6.51 -6.18
CA ALA A 207 6.67 -5.60 -6.59
C ALA A 207 7.88 -6.40 -7.11
N THR A 208 8.43 -6.00 -8.25
CA THR A 208 9.64 -6.61 -8.83
C THR A 208 10.94 -6.03 -8.26
N ASP A 209 10.84 -4.95 -7.50
CA ASP A 209 11.92 -4.26 -6.79
C ASP A 209 11.46 -3.99 -5.35
N ASP A 210 11.78 -2.84 -4.77
CA ASP A 210 11.42 -2.49 -3.40
C ASP A 210 9.94 -2.06 -3.24
N ILE A 211 9.39 -2.32 -2.05
CA ILE A 211 8.15 -1.70 -1.57
C ILE A 211 8.55 -0.63 -0.55
N ASP A 212 8.57 0.62 -0.97
CA ASP A 212 8.81 1.75 -0.07
C ASP A 212 7.52 2.09 0.70
N ILE A 213 7.57 1.91 2.02
CA ILE A 213 6.53 2.37 2.94
C ILE A 213 7.17 3.46 3.80
N ASP A 214 6.77 4.72 3.56
CA ASP A 214 7.32 5.87 4.26
C ASP A 214 6.20 6.77 4.81
N THR A 215 6.50 7.48 5.88
CA THR A 215 5.62 8.47 6.49
C THR A 215 6.42 9.61 7.09
N THR A 216 5.90 10.82 6.92
CA THR A 216 6.44 12.01 7.60
C THR A 216 5.92 12.16 9.04
N ASP A 217 4.97 11.32 9.47
CA ASP A 217 4.47 11.31 10.84
C ASP A 217 5.44 10.61 11.80
N THR A 218 6.22 11.40 12.54
CA THR A 218 7.17 10.89 13.54
C THR A 218 6.54 10.51 14.88
N THR A 219 5.24 10.71 15.06
CA THR A 219 4.52 10.35 16.30
C THR A 219 3.81 9.01 16.14
N GLY A 220 3.03 8.86 15.06
CA GLY A 220 2.31 7.64 14.74
C GLY A 220 3.16 6.60 13.99
N GLY A 221 4.09 7.07 13.14
CA GLY A 221 4.93 6.19 12.32
C GLY A 221 4.13 5.27 11.41
N ILE A 222 4.76 4.17 11.00
CA ILE A 222 4.11 3.09 10.25
C ILE A 222 3.48 2.14 11.26
N ALA A 223 2.16 2.10 11.31
CA ALA A 223 1.41 1.22 12.20
C ALA A 223 0.94 -0.04 11.45
N ILE A 224 1.34 -1.22 11.92
CA ILE A 224 0.95 -2.51 11.32
C ILE A 224 0.19 -3.33 12.37
N GLY A 225 -1.09 -3.60 12.12
CA GLY A 225 -1.92 -4.44 12.99
C GLY A 225 -2.19 -3.88 14.39
N THR A 226 -2.02 -2.56 14.62
CA THR A 226 -2.11 -1.96 15.96
C THR A 226 -3.54 -1.66 16.44
N ALA A 227 -4.53 -1.67 15.54
CA ALA A 227 -5.91 -1.30 15.87
C ALA A 227 -6.67 -2.34 16.72
N ASN A 228 -6.27 -3.61 16.65
CA ASN A 228 -6.93 -4.73 17.33
C ASN A 228 -5.90 -5.62 18.05
N SER A 229 -6.25 -6.11 19.24
CA SER A 229 -5.39 -7.05 19.98
C SER A 229 -5.38 -8.43 19.32
N GLY A 230 -4.21 -9.07 19.29
CA GLY A 230 -4.06 -10.45 18.78
C GLY A 230 -3.95 -10.55 17.26
N VAL A 231 -3.69 -9.45 16.54
CA VAL A 231 -3.35 -9.46 15.12
C VAL A 231 -1.87 -9.84 14.98
N PRO A 232 -1.54 -11.03 14.44
CA PRO A 232 -0.15 -11.41 14.25
C PRO A 232 0.48 -10.65 13.07
N VAL A 233 1.77 -10.33 13.19
CA VAL A 233 2.58 -9.83 12.08
C VAL A 233 3.69 -10.85 11.83
N SER A 234 3.63 -11.51 10.67
CA SER A 234 4.68 -12.43 10.21
C SER A 234 5.55 -11.69 9.20
N ILE A 235 6.85 -11.67 9.43
CA ILE A 235 7.81 -10.99 8.54
C ILE A 235 8.83 -12.01 8.06
N GLY A 236 9.01 -12.10 6.75
CA GLY A 236 9.97 -12.99 6.10
C GLY A 236 9.50 -14.45 5.94
N HIS A 237 10.46 -15.31 5.61
CA HIS A 237 10.32 -16.75 5.40
C HIS A 237 11.39 -17.50 6.23
N THR A 238 11.43 -18.84 6.21
CA THR A 238 12.40 -19.68 6.95
C THR A 238 13.87 -19.45 6.58
N THR A 239 14.12 -18.68 5.50
CA THR A 239 15.45 -18.36 4.98
C THR A 239 15.67 -16.86 4.82
N SER A 240 14.70 -16.03 5.20
CA SER A 240 14.82 -14.57 5.07
C SER A 240 15.66 -13.97 6.18
N GLU A 241 16.22 -12.80 5.91
CA GLU A 241 16.86 -11.94 6.90
C GLU A 241 15.97 -10.73 7.16
N VAL A 242 15.80 -10.36 8.43
CA VAL A 242 15.14 -9.11 8.83
C VAL A 242 16.22 -8.20 9.38
N THR A 243 16.44 -7.06 8.71
CA THR A 243 17.40 -6.05 9.15
C THR A 243 16.65 -4.88 9.78
N VAL A 244 17.03 -4.51 11.01
CA VAL A 244 16.57 -3.29 11.68
C VAL A 244 17.79 -2.37 11.79
N ASN A 245 17.83 -1.31 10.97
CA ASN A 245 18.98 -0.41 10.89
C ASN A 245 19.13 0.49 12.14
N ASP A 246 18.04 0.69 12.88
CA ASP A 246 17.97 1.50 14.09
C ASP A 246 17.75 0.63 15.34
N ASN A 247 17.35 1.26 16.45
CA ASN A 247 17.05 0.57 17.69
C ASN A 247 15.76 -0.25 17.58
N LEU A 248 15.79 -1.49 18.05
CA LEU A 248 14.60 -2.32 18.26
C LEU A 248 14.16 -2.23 19.73
N THR A 249 12.90 -1.87 19.96
CA THR A 249 12.26 -1.95 21.29
C THR A 249 11.19 -3.03 21.26
N VAL A 250 11.25 -3.96 22.20
CA VAL A 250 10.22 -5.01 22.39
C VAL A 250 9.56 -4.77 23.74
N THR A 251 8.29 -4.37 23.73
CA THR A 251 7.52 -4.10 24.96
C THR A 251 6.87 -5.34 25.55
N GLY A 252 6.66 -6.36 24.73
CA GLY A 252 6.24 -7.69 25.15
C GLY A 252 7.43 -8.61 25.42
N ASP A 253 7.18 -9.90 25.43
CA ASP A 253 8.23 -10.91 25.60
C ASP A 253 9.01 -11.11 24.31
N LEU A 254 10.34 -11.25 24.42
CA LEU A 254 11.20 -11.67 23.31
C LEU A 254 11.47 -13.17 23.43
N THR A 255 10.95 -13.95 22.49
CA THR A 255 11.28 -15.37 22.34
C THR A 255 12.13 -15.56 21.09
N VAL A 256 13.30 -16.19 21.23
CA VAL A 256 14.19 -16.51 20.10
C VAL A 256 14.27 -18.04 19.96
N SER A 257 13.52 -18.59 19.01
CA SER A 257 13.54 -20.03 18.69
C SER A 257 14.55 -20.35 17.59
N GLY A 258 15.79 -19.92 17.79
CA GLY A 258 16.92 -20.20 16.91
C GLY A 258 17.96 -21.09 17.58
N THR A 259 18.98 -21.51 16.83
CA THR A 259 20.11 -22.26 17.39
C THR A 259 21.15 -21.36 18.09
N THR A 260 21.14 -20.06 17.81
CA THR A 260 22.07 -19.09 18.41
C THR A 260 21.40 -17.73 18.64
N THR A 261 21.86 -17.01 19.65
CA THR A 261 21.65 -15.57 19.84
C THR A 261 23.02 -14.92 19.99
N THR A 262 23.35 -13.94 19.15
CA THR A 262 24.63 -13.23 19.21
C THR A 262 24.40 -11.78 19.61
N VAL A 263 24.97 -11.37 20.75
CA VAL A 263 24.92 -9.98 21.23
C VAL A 263 26.32 -9.38 21.14
N ASN A 264 26.58 -8.63 20.08
CA ASN A 264 27.84 -7.90 19.89
C ASN A 264 27.69 -6.47 20.42
N SER A 265 27.78 -6.32 21.74
CA SER A 265 27.64 -5.02 22.43
C SER A 265 28.83 -4.78 23.36
N THR A 266 29.07 -3.51 23.69
CA THR A 266 30.06 -3.12 24.71
C THR A 266 29.59 -3.49 26.12
N THR A 267 28.28 -3.45 26.36
CA THR A 267 27.66 -3.77 27.65
C THR A 267 26.34 -4.51 27.44
N VAL A 268 26.05 -5.44 28.36
CA VAL A 268 24.72 -6.07 28.50
C VAL A 268 24.24 -5.78 29.92
N ALA A 269 23.05 -5.19 30.05
CA ALA A 269 22.40 -4.94 31.33
C ALA A 269 21.21 -5.89 31.46
N ILE A 270 21.20 -6.67 32.54
CA ILE A 270 20.13 -7.63 32.86
C ILE A 270 19.55 -7.18 34.19
N ALA A 271 18.26 -6.83 34.19
CA ALA A 271 17.57 -6.41 35.41
C ALA A 271 17.12 -7.62 36.26
N ASP A 272 17.09 -8.82 35.67
CA ASP A 272 16.64 -10.03 36.34
C ASP A 272 17.59 -10.45 37.47
N PRO A 273 17.07 -10.85 38.64
CA PRO A 273 17.89 -11.27 39.77
C PRO A 273 18.54 -12.64 39.56
N ILE A 274 18.00 -13.46 38.66
CA ILE A 274 18.44 -14.83 38.39
C ILE A 274 18.51 -15.04 36.89
N PHE A 275 19.58 -15.68 36.43
CA PHE A 275 19.75 -16.11 35.05
C PHE A 275 19.72 -17.64 34.98
N GLU A 276 18.78 -18.19 34.23
CA GLU A 276 18.61 -19.64 34.03
C GLU A 276 19.41 -20.11 32.82
N ILE A 277 20.14 -21.22 32.96
CA ILE A 277 21.05 -21.74 31.93
C ILE A 277 20.84 -23.24 31.76
N GLY A 278 20.62 -23.67 30.52
CA GLY A 278 20.41 -25.06 30.14
C GLY A 278 18.94 -25.46 30.09
N ALA A 279 18.67 -26.63 29.51
CA ALA A 279 17.33 -27.22 29.49
C ALA A 279 17.23 -28.35 30.53
N ASP A 280 16.00 -28.63 30.99
CA ASP A 280 15.67 -29.65 31.98
C ASP A 280 14.87 -30.84 31.39
N GLY A 281 14.60 -30.83 30.08
CA GLY A 281 13.78 -31.86 29.42
C GLY A 281 14.47 -33.22 29.25
N SER A 282 15.81 -33.26 29.26
CA SER A 282 16.63 -34.48 29.20
C SER A 282 18.04 -34.21 29.71
N ASP A 283 18.70 -35.23 30.26
CA ASP A 283 20.14 -35.15 30.55
C ASP A 283 20.93 -35.03 29.24
N ASP A 284 21.60 -33.89 29.05
CA ASP A 284 22.42 -33.58 27.88
C ASP A 284 23.93 -33.78 28.11
N ASN A 285 24.34 -34.10 29.35
CA ASN A 285 25.73 -34.23 29.77
C ASN A 285 26.63 -33.02 29.39
N LEU A 286 26.05 -31.81 29.30
CA LEU A 286 26.78 -30.57 29.00
C LEU A 286 27.08 -29.77 30.26
N ASP A 287 28.12 -28.94 30.23
CA ASP A 287 28.43 -28.04 31.34
C ASP A 287 27.56 -26.79 31.32
N ARG A 288 27.32 -26.21 32.50
CA ARG A 288 26.53 -24.97 32.66
C ARG A 288 27.41 -23.84 33.15
N GLY A 289 27.61 -22.81 32.34
CA GLY A 289 28.44 -21.70 32.78
C GLY A 289 28.76 -20.65 31.72
N ILE A 290 29.85 -19.94 31.96
CA ILE A 290 30.30 -18.81 31.16
C ILE A 290 31.61 -19.18 30.48
N LYS A 291 31.60 -19.16 29.14
CA LYS A 291 32.81 -19.23 28.31
C LYS A 291 33.36 -17.83 28.09
N MET A 292 34.57 -17.59 28.58
CA MET A 292 35.26 -16.31 28.45
C MET A 292 36.32 -16.42 27.37
N LYS A 293 36.09 -15.82 26.19
CA LYS A 293 37.11 -15.75 25.12
C LYS A 293 38.11 -14.65 25.43
N TYR A 294 39.40 -14.93 25.27
CA TYR A 294 40.47 -13.94 25.45
C TYR A 294 41.64 -14.22 24.50
N ASN A 295 42.63 -13.33 24.47
CA ASN A 295 43.87 -13.53 23.73
C ASN A 295 45.06 -13.51 24.70
N ALA A 296 45.96 -14.48 24.57
CA ALA A 296 47.20 -14.54 25.33
C ALA A 296 48.38 -14.75 24.37
N GLY A 297 49.28 -13.77 24.29
CA GLY A 297 50.47 -13.85 23.43
C GLY A 297 50.16 -14.02 21.94
N GLY A 298 49.02 -13.52 21.45
CA GLY A 298 48.59 -13.65 20.04
C GLY A 298 47.70 -14.86 19.76
N ALA A 299 47.57 -15.81 20.68
CA ALA A 299 46.69 -16.97 20.50
C ALA A 299 45.29 -16.70 21.08
N ALA A 300 44.25 -17.04 20.32
CA ALA A 300 42.89 -17.08 20.82
C ALA A 300 42.73 -18.21 21.84
N LYS A 301 42.17 -17.88 23.00
CA LYS A 301 41.98 -18.78 24.14
C LYS A 301 40.55 -18.67 24.67
N SER A 302 40.14 -19.64 25.45
CA SER A 302 38.87 -19.62 26.18
C SER A 302 39.12 -20.09 27.61
N ALA A 303 38.49 -19.42 28.57
CA ALA A 303 38.37 -19.88 29.94
C ALA A 303 36.91 -20.28 30.20
N PHE A 304 36.70 -21.14 31.19
CA PHE A 304 35.38 -21.56 31.65
C PHE A 304 35.23 -21.33 33.15
N MET A 305 34.05 -20.88 33.56
CA MET A 305 33.60 -20.95 34.94
C MET A 305 32.16 -21.44 34.97
N GLY A 306 31.87 -22.45 35.79
CA GLY A 306 30.53 -23.03 35.83
C GLY A 306 30.46 -24.37 36.53
N PHE A 307 29.30 -25.01 36.44
CA PHE A 307 29.08 -26.38 36.88
C PHE A 307 29.55 -27.34 35.78
N ASP A 308 30.57 -28.12 36.12
CA ASP A 308 31.07 -29.25 35.35
C ASP A 308 30.22 -30.48 35.72
N GLU A 309 29.44 -30.97 34.76
CA GLU A 309 28.50 -32.08 34.99
C GLU A 309 29.25 -33.39 35.14
N SER A 310 30.31 -33.59 34.34
CA SER A 310 31.12 -34.80 34.36
C SER A 310 31.77 -35.02 35.73
N ASP A 311 32.22 -33.93 36.37
CA ASP A 311 32.82 -33.96 37.71
C ASP A 311 31.82 -33.68 38.85
N ASN A 312 30.57 -33.29 38.53
CA ASN A 312 29.53 -32.85 39.46
C ASN A 312 29.99 -31.72 40.41
N LYS A 313 30.76 -30.75 39.90
CA LYS A 313 31.40 -29.70 40.72
C LYS A 313 31.39 -28.35 40.03
N PHE A 314 31.50 -27.29 40.82
CA PHE A 314 31.86 -25.99 40.28
C PHE A 314 33.36 -25.97 39.89
N ALA A 315 33.66 -25.61 38.66
CA ALA A 315 35.00 -25.56 38.10
C ALA A 315 35.34 -24.19 37.54
N PHE A 316 36.62 -23.81 37.68
CA PHE A 316 37.23 -22.70 36.94
C PHE A 316 38.42 -23.26 36.16
N ILE A 317 38.40 -23.09 34.83
CA ILE A 317 39.41 -23.62 33.91
C ILE A 317 39.93 -22.46 33.05
N PRO A 318 41.15 -21.94 33.29
CA PRO A 318 41.65 -20.73 32.62
C PRO A 318 42.07 -20.96 31.16
N ASP A 319 42.53 -22.17 30.84
CA ASP A 319 42.86 -22.62 29.48
C ASP A 319 41.95 -23.81 29.14
N ALA A 320 40.67 -23.51 28.91
CA ALA A 320 39.66 -24.50 28.67
C ALA A 320 39.63 -24.97 27.21
N THR A 321 39.50 -26.28 27.02
CA THR A 321 39.14 -26.91 25.75
C THR A 321 37.64 -27.18 25.77
N ASP A 322 36.92 -26.62 24.82
CA ASP A 322 35.48 -26.81 24.64
C ASP A 322 35.23 -27.86 23.56
N THR A 323 34.62 -28.98 23.93
CA THR A 323 34.13 -30.00 23.00
C THR A 323 32.62 -30.07 23.10
N SER A 324 31.92 -29.29 22.26
CA SER A 324 30.46 -29.24 22.21
C SER A 324 29.80 -28.87 23.56
N ASN A 325 30.32 -27.85 24.26
CA ASN A 325 29.91 -27.40 25.59
C ASN A 325 30.30 -28.35 26.75
N VAL A 326 31.23 -29.27 26.52
CA VAL A 326 31.94 -30.00 27.58
C VAL A 326 33.33 -29.40 27.69
N PHE A 327 33.64 -28.79 28.83
CA PHE A 327 34.87 -28.08 29.10
C PHE A 327 35.85 -28.96 29.86
N SER A 328 37.11 -28.92 29.42
CA SER A 328 38.20 -29.66 30.07
C SER A 328 39.46 -28.83 30.10
N GLY A 329 40.37 -29.17 31.01
CA GLY A 329 41.66 -28.50 31.15
C GLY A 329 42.20 -28.62 32.57
N SER A 330 43.31 -27.92 32.83
CA SER A 330 43.84 -27.85 34.19
C SER A 330 42.99 -26.90 35.04
N ILE A 331 42.63 -27.33 36.25
CA ILE A 331 41.90 -26.49 37.21
C ILE A 331 42.70 -25.22 37.53
N GLY A 332 42.01 -24.08 37.48
CA GLY A 332 42.56 -22.77 37.75
C GLY A 332 42.66 -22.43 39.23
N ILE A 333 43.32 -21.30 39.50
CA ILE A 333 43.42 -20.72 40.84
C ILE A 333 42.24 -19.76 41.04
N LEU A 334 41.48 -19.96 42.12
CA LEU A 334 40.46 -19.01 42.57
C LEU A 334 41.06 -18.04 43.59
N LYS A 335 41.06 -16.75 43.28
CA LYS A 335 41.45 -15.70 44.23
C LYS A 335 40.22 -15.19 44.98
N ALA A 336 39.90 -15.83 46.10
CA ALA A 336 38.75 -15.47 46.94
C ALA A 336 39.03 -15.72 48.43
N ASN A 337 38.35 -14.98 49.30
CA ASN A 337 38.14 -15.42 50.68
C ASN A 337 37.03 -16.49 50.65
N ILE A 338 37.24 -17.62 51.30
CA ILE A 338 36.28 -18.73 51.32
C ILE A 338 35.61 -18.77 52.70
N GLU A 339 34.29 -18.65 52.72
CA GLU A 339 33.47 -18.95 53.89
C GLU A 339 32.92 -20.37 53.76
N THR A 340 33.06 -21.17 54.81
CA THR A 340 32.59 -22.56 54.83
C THR A 340 31.55 -22.73 55.93
N GLY A 341 30.70 -23.76 55.80
CA GLY A 341 29.83 -24.15 56.91
C GLY A 341 30.63 -24.60 58.15
N ASN A 342 29.91 -24.93 59.22
CA ASN A 342 30.50 -25.47 60.46
C ASN A 342 31.26 -26.81 60.26
N THR A 343 31.05 -27.47 59.13
CA THR A 343 31.79 -28.68 58.71
C THR A 343 33.16 -28.38 58.11
N GLY A 344 33.55 -27.11 57.95
CA GLY A 344 34.90 -26.71 57.55
C GLY A 344 35.21 -26.72 56.05
N LEU A 345 36.47 -26.44 55.72
CA LEU A 345 37.01 -26.55 54.37
C LEU A 345 37.48 -27.98 54.11
N THR A 346 36.86 -28.66 53.15
CA THR A 346 37.30 -29.98 52.71
C THR A 346 38.40 -29.85 51.66
N VAL A 347 39.56 -30.46 51.92
CA VAL A 347 40.68 -30.59 50.98
C VAL A 347 40.87 -32.08 50.70
N GLY A 348 40.41 -32.55 49.53
CA GLY A 348 40.34 -33.99 49.24
C GLY A 348 39.34 -34.68 50.16
N SER A 349 39.83 -35.60 51.00
CA SER A 349 39.02 -36.27 52.03
C SER A 349 39.25 -35.72 53.44
N SER A 350 40.08 -34.69 53.59
CA SER A 350 40.48 -34.13 54.90
C SER A 350 39.76 -32.81 55.17
N VAL A 351 39.47 -32.53 56.45
CA VAL A 351 38.93 -31.24 56.93
C VAL A 351 39.92 -30.64 57.93
N PRO A 352 40.97 -29.93 57.47
CA PRO A 352 42.00 -29.39 58.36
C PRO A 352 41.49 -28.27 59.28
N PHE A 353 40.40 -27.60 58.91
CA PHE A 353 39.82 -26.47 59.63
C PHE A 353 38.35 -26.76 59.91
N SER A 354 37.98 -27.07 61.16
CA SER A 354 36.61 -27.40 61.55
C SER A 354 36.13 -26.53 62.70
N ASP A 355 34.96 -25.92 62.56
CA ASP A 355 34.31 -25.09 63.59
C ASP A 355 32.96 -25.68 64.01
N ASN A 356 32.90 -27.01 64.14
CA ASN A 356 31.65 -27.71 64.40
C ASN A 356 31.03 -27.36 65.79
N SER A 357 31.78 -26.71 66.69
CA SER A 357 31.32 -26.35 68.04
C SER A 357 31.62 -24.91 68.45
N GLY A 358 31.79 -23.98 67.51
CA GLY A 358 32.06 -22.56 67.78
C GLY A 358 33.50 -22.25 68.24
N THR A 359 34.40 -23.22 68.08
CA THR A 359 35.85 -23.04 68.15
C THR A 359 36.48 -23.66 66.92
N LEU A 360 37.22 -22.86 66.16
CA LEU A 360 38.03 -23.38 65.06
C LEU A 360 39.09 -24.32 65.60
N THR A 361 39.06 -25.56 65.13
CA THR A 361 40.03 -26.61 65.45
C THR A 361 40.86 -26.96 64.22
N LEU A 362 42.14 -27.25 64.46
CA LEU A 362 42.95 -28.00 63.50
C LEU A 362 42.69 -29.49 63.72
N THR A 363 42.11 -30.17 62.72
CA THR A 363 41.75 -31.60 62.82
C THR A 363 42.38 -32.41 61.71
N ASN A 364 42.77 -33.66 62.02
CA ASN A 364 43.31 -34.62 61.04
C ASN A 364 44.51 -34.07 60.23
N VAL A 365 45.40 -33.33 60.90
CA VAL A 365 46.69 -32.90 60.32
C VAL A 365 47.71 -33.99 60.59
N ASP A 366 47.96 -34.84 59.60
CA ASP A 366 48.88 -35.99 59.72
C ASP A 366 50.37 -35.60 59.71
N ALA A 367 50.69 -34.46 59.10
CA ALA A 367 52.05 -33.94 59.00
C ALA A 367 52.04 -32.42 59.13
N ILE A 368 52.97 -31.91 59.93
CA ILE A 368 53.29 -30.49 60.06
C ILE A 368 54.68 -30.31 59.43
N ASP A 369 54.85 -29.31 58.57
CA ASP A 369 56.17 -29.05 58.00
C ASP A 369 57.12 -28.46 59.06
N ALA A 370 58.42 -28.60 58.85
CA ALA A 370 59.44 -28.19 59.83
C ALA A 370 59.34 -26.71 60.25
N THR A 371 58.86 -25.83 59.38
CA THR A 371 58.69 -24.39 59.68
C THR A 371 57.52 -24.19 60.64
N THR A 372 56.39 -24.82 60.34
CA THR A 372 55.19 -24.73 61.16
C THR A 372 55.39 -25.42 62.51
N GLU A 373 56.09 -26.55 62.53
CA GLU A 373 56.47 -27.26 63.77
C GLU A 373 57.28 -26.35 64.70
N ALA A 374 58.39 -25.78 64.21
CA ALA A 374 59.21 -24.86 64.99
C ALA A 374 58.44 -23.61 65.48
N THR A 375 57.47 -23.13 64.69
CA THR A 375 56.63 -21.98 65.05
C THR A 375 55.66 -22.34 66.19
N LEU A 376 55.00 -23.51 66.11
CA LEU A 376 54.11 -23.99 67.17
C LEU A 376 54.87 -24.28 68.46
N GLU A 377 56.04 -24.91 68.37
CA GLU A 377 56.92 -25.16 69.53
C GLU A 377 57.34 -23.85 70.21
N ALA A 378 57.83 -22.86 69.46
CA ALA A 378 58.23 -21.57 70.01
C ALA A 378 57.06 -20.83 70.67
N ALA A 379 55.85 -20.92 70.10
CA ALA A 379 54.65 -20.34 70.69
C ALA A 379 54.31 -21.02 72.04
N ILE A 380 54.34 -22.36 72.09
CA ILE A 380 54.09 -23.14 73.31
C ILE A 380 55.14 -22.84 74.40
N ASP A 381 56.42 -22.78 74.03
CA ASP A 381 57.53 -22.50 74.94
C ASP A 381 57.40 -21.14 75.65
N SER A 382 56.74 -20.17 75.01
CA SER A 382 56.58 -18.80 75.52
C SER A 382 55.35 -18.59 76.41
N LEU A 383 54.46 -19.58 76.55
CA LEU A 383 53.23 -19.46 77.34
C LEU A 383 53.55 -19.45 78.85
N SER A 384 53.48 -18.27 79.49
CA SER A 384 53.71 -18.13 80.94
C SER A 384 52.67 -18.81 81.83
N ASN A 385 51.55 -19.24 81.25
CA ASN A 385 50.37 -19.80 81.91
C ASN A 385 50.12 -21.29 81.57
N LEU A 386 51.14 -22.02 81.13
CA LEU A 386 51.04 -23.48 80.98
C LEU A 386 50.89 -24.15 82.37
N THR A 387 49.65 -24.31 82.84
CA THR A 387 49.35 -24.80 84.20
C THR A 387 49.34 -26.32 84.32
N GLN A 388 49.25 -27.04 83.20
CA GLN A 388 49.24 -28.50 83.16
C GLN A 388 49.92 -29.00 81.89
N THR A 389 50.97 -29.80 82.05
CA THR A 389 51.50 -30.66 80.99
C THR A 389 50.94 -32.06 81.19
N GLY A 390 50.63 -32.78 80.11
CA GLY A 390 50.34 -34.21 80.20
C GLY A 390 51.56 -35.04 80.64
N THR A 391 51.42 -36.36 80.69
CA THR A 391 52.54 -37.29 80.89
C THR A 391 53.47 -37.26 79.68
N ILE A 392 54.72 -36.87 79.86
CA ILE A 392 55.75 -36.99 78.82
C ILE A 392 56.23 -38.45 78.80
N GLY A 393 55.64 -39.26 77.92
CA GLY A 393 55.93 -40.70 77.83
C GLY A 393 57.26 -41.03 77.16
N SER A 394 57.81 -40.10 76.38
CA SER A 394 59.10 -40.19 75.69
C SER A 394 59.67 -38.79 75.45
N GLY A 395 60.99 -38.68 75.30
CA GLY A 395 61.71 -37.41 75.17
C GLY A 395 62.54 -37.07 76.41
N VAL A 396 63.40 -36.05 76.29
CA VAL A 396 64.19 -35.52 77.41
C VAL A 396 63.47 -34.28 77.94
N TRP A 397 63.11 -34.27 79.22
CA TRP A 397 62.65 -33.06 79.87
C TRP A 397 63.82 -32.07 79.96
N GLN A 398 63.78 -31.01 79.15
CA GLN A 398 64.80 -29.96 79.12
C GLN A 398 64.38 -28.70 79.92
N GLY A 399 63.30 -28.76 80.69
CA GLY A 399 62.87 -27.65 81.54
C GLY A 399 63.83 -27.40 82.71
N THR A 400 63.83 -26.18 83.23
CA THR A 400 64.57 -25.82 84.46
C THR A 400 64.13 -26.74 85.62
N PRO A 401 65.03 -27.14 86.54
CA PRO A 401 64.65 -27.90 87.72
C PRO A 401 63.45 -27.27 88.43
N ILE A 402 62.45 -28.10 88.78
CA ILE A 402 61.29 -27.64 89.53
C ILE A 402 61.79 -27.02 90.84
N GLY A 403 61.36 -25.80 91.16
CA GLY A 403 61.73 -25.14 92.40
C GLY A 403 61.27 -25.95 93.62
N THR A 404 62.04 -25.92 94.70
CA THR A 404 61.71 -26.65 95.95
C THR A 404 60.38 -26.24 96.56
N GLN A 405 59.93 -24.99 96.32
CA GLN A 405 58.61 -24.50 96.72
C GLN A 405 57.45 -25.28 96.08
N TYR A 406 57.68 -25.90 94.92
CA TYR A 406 56.69 -26.63 94.14
C TYR A 406 56.96 -28.15 94.12
N GLY A 407 57.70 -28.66 95.11
CA GLY A 407 57.96 -30.10 95.26
C GLY A 407 59.12 -30.64 94.42
N GLY A 408 59.85 -29.78 93.72
CA GLY A 408 61.12 -30.18 93.11
C GLY A 408 62.18 -30.49 94.16
N THR A 409 63.13 -31.33 93.80
CA THR A 409 64.23 -31.72 94.71
C THR A 409 65.30 -30.63 94.84
N GLY A 410 65.29 -29.63 93.95
CA GLY A 410 66.38 -28.63 93.84
C GLY A 410 67.72 -29.22 93.39
N LEU A 411 67.74 -30.49 92.97
CA LEU A 411 68.93 -31.24 92.62
C LEU A 411 68.95 -31.50 91.11
N THR A 412 70.09 -31.23 90.46
CA THR A 412 70.30 -31.56 89.04
C THR A 412 70.83 -32.99 88.82
N SER A 413 71.11 -33.73 89.90
CA SER A 413 71.39 -35.17 89.89
C SER A 413 71.00 -35.80 91.22
N HIS A 414 70.83 -37.13 91.27
CA HIS A 414 70.68 -37.83 92.54
C HIS A 414 71.92 -37.57 93.43
N GLY A 415 71.68 -37.22 94.70
CA GLY A 415 72.75 -37.08 95.69
C GLY A 415 73.38 -38.44 95.99
N SER A 416 74.66 -38.46 96.36
CA SER A 416 75.42 -39.68 96.68
C SER A 416 75.03 -40.34 98.02
N THR A 417 74.03 -39.80 98.72
CA THR A 417 73.56 -40.25 100.03
C THR A 417 72.04 -40.29 100.04
N GLY A 418 71.46 -41.29 100.72
CA GLY A 418 70.01 -41.42 100.90
C GLY A 418 69.42 -40.14 101.50
N GLN A 419 68.68 -39.42 100.66
CA GLN A 419 68.11 -38.11 100.97
C GLN A 419 66.61 -38.19 100.74
N ILE A 420 65.85 -37.69 101.70
CA ILE A 420 64.39 -37.57 101.57
C ILE A 420 64.04 -36.09 101.56
N LEU A 421 63.07 -35.75 100.71
CA LEU A 421 62.47 -34.43 100.70
C LEU A 421 61.50 -34.35 101.88
N VAL A 422 61.85 -33.57 102.90
CA VAL A 422 61.03 -33.35 104.09
C VAL A 422 60.36 -31.98 104.03
N SER A 423 59.10 -31.90 104.43
CA SER A 423 58.43 -30.61 104.64
C SER A 423 58.81 -30.06 106.01
N THR A 424 59.28 -28.81 106.06
CA THR A 424 59.71 -28.12 107.29
C THR A 424 58.66 -27.13 107.81
N GLY A 425 57.43 -27.18 107.28
CA GLY A 425 56.35 -26.25 107.63
C GLY A 425 56.44 -24.86 107.00
N SER A 426 57.62 -24.44 106.53
CA SER A 426 57.81 -23.20 105.74
C SER A 426 58.31 -23.45 104.31
N GLY A 427 58.60 -24.70 103.96
CA GLY A 427 59.04 -25.15 102.63
C GLY A 427 59.54 -26.60 102.66
N PHE A 428 59.94 -27.14 101.51
CA PHE A 428 60.60 -28.44 101.43
C PHE A 428 62.12 -28.27 101.53
N GLN A 429 62.77 -29.16 102.28
CA GLN A 429 64.22 -29.27 102.35
C GLN A 429 64.63 -30.72 102.08
N ILE A 430 65.82 -30.89 101.50
CA ILE A 430 66.45 -32.20 101.41
C ILE A 430 67.11 -32.48 102.77
N GLN A 431 66.67 -33.53 103.46
CA GLN A 431 67.29 -33.97 104.71
C GLN A 431 67.98 -35.32 104.49
N ASN A 432 69.19 -35.43 105.00
CA ASN A 432 69.93 -36.69 105.01
C ASN A 432 69.23 -37.64 105.98
N ILE A 433 69.06 -38.90 105.56
CA ILE A 433 68.59 -39.97 106.44
C ILE A 433 69.76 -40.33 107.35
N ASP A 434 69.84 -39.74 108.54
CA ASP A 434 70.96 -39.98 109.49
C ASP A 434 70.79 -41.22 110.37
N GLY A 435 69.71 -41.99 110.17
CA GLY A 435 69.44 -43.20 110.94
C GLY A 435 68.96 -42.99 112.38
N GLY A 436 68.81 -41.74 112.85
CA GLY A 436 68.15 -41.34 114.09
C GLY A 436 68.75 -41.95 115.36
N THR A 437 69.64 -41.22 116.05
CA THR A 437 69.95 -41.52 117.46
C THR A 437 69.02 -40.70 118.35
N TYR A 438 67.83 -41.24 118.64
CA TYR A 438 66.95 -40.66 119.67
C TYR A 438 67.28 -41.31 121.02
N SER A 439 67.74 -40.49 121.97
CA SER A 439 67.95 -40.84 123.38
C SER A 439 66.65 -40.83 124.17
#